data_AF-A0A2G5RQL6-F1
#
_entry.id   AF-A0A2G5RQL6-F1
#
_cell.length_a   1.000
_cell.length_b   1.000
_cell.length_c   1.000
_cell.angle_alpha   90.00
_cell.angle_beta   90.00
_cell.angle_gamma   90.00
#
_symmetry.space_group_name_H-M   'P 1'
#
loop_
_entity.id
_entity.type
_entity.pdbx_description
1 polymer ?
#
loop_
_entity_poly.entity_id
_entity_poly.type
_entity_poly.pdbx_seq_one_letter_code
_entity_poly.pdbx_strand_id
1 'polypeptide(L)'
;MGRRASSIVMMLLFCLSLYFVAYSSHIVLADDDDKTEFHEQYGEGKEEVFEEAGELLGWGSVMVASFAGILFPFRRQANHFLKMFPKSQSIVIFMLRILGKWHIRAGIIAFLLMLSHGVLMYISEEKLEIREYVGGIATMLIGMAALVGFILLKQKRNGFVRAAHISLLSIAGILTAIHIAFS
;
A
#
# COMPACT_ATOMS: atom_id res chain seq x y z
N MET A 1 -16.59 15.83 -19.10
CA MET A 1 -15.20 15.44 -19.39
C MET A 1 -14.45 14.75 -18.23
N GLY A 2 -14.84 14.90 -16.96
CA GLY A 2 -14.08 14.33 -15.82
C GLY A 2 -13.97 12.80 -15.69
N ARG A 3 -14.86 12.00 -16.30
CA ARG A 3 -14.80 10.53 -16.20
C ARG A 3 -13.64 9.90 -16.96
N ARG A 4 -13.19 10.51 -18.06
CA ARG A 4 -12.08 10.00 -18.89
C ARG A 4 -10.72 10.33 -18.25
N ALA A 5 -10.55 11.54 -17.73
CA ALA A 5 -9.33 11.95 -17.01
C ALA A 5 -9.09 11.08 -15.76
N SER A 6 -10.13 10.80 -14.96
CA SER A 6 -10.03 9.90 -13.81
C SER A 6 -9.64 8.47 -14.17
N SER A 7 -10.08 7.97 -15.33
CA SER A 7 -9.67 6.63 -15.80
C SER A 7 -8.22 6.60 -16.30
N ILE A 8 -7.74 7.67 -16.93
CA ILE A 8 -6.35 7.79 -17.40
C ILE A 8 -5.39 7.88 -16.21
N VAL A 9 -5.72 8.71 -15.21
CA VAL A 9 -4.90 8.83 -13.98
C VAL A 9 -4.83 7.49 -13.24
N MET A 10 -5.96 6.76 -13.11
CA MET A 10 -5.92 5.44 -12.48
C MET A 10 -5.16 4.38 -13.29
N MET A 11 -5.21 4.45 -14.62
CA MET A 11 -4.43 3.57 -15.47
C MET A 11 -2.93 3.87 -15.35
N LEU A 12 -2.55 5.15 -15.29
CA LEU A 12 -1.18 5.57 -15.05
C LEU A 12 -0.67 5.12 -13.68
N LEU A 13 -1.46 5.29 -12.62
CA LEU A 13 -1.11 4.80 -11.28
C LEU A 13 -0.98 3.27 -11.25
N PHE A 14 -1.83 2.55 -11.97
CA PHE A 14 -1.73 1.09 -12.10
C PHE A 14 -0.47 0.68 -12.86
N CYS A 15 -0.15 1.32 -13.99
CA CYS A 15 1.08 1.06 -14.73
C CYS A 15 2.33 1.41 -13.91
N LEU A 16 2.30 2.51 -13.15
CA LEU A 16 3.38 2.89 -12.24
C LEU A 16 3.57 1.84 -11.15
N SER A 17 2.49 1.32 -10.57
CA SER A 17 2.57 0.24 -9.57
C SER A 17 3.13 -1.06 -10.13
N LEU A 18 2.77 -1.42 -11.38
CA LEU A 18 3.34 -2.59 -12.05
C LEU A 18 4.82 -2.39 -12.39
N TYR A 19 5.22 -1.17 -12.78
CA TYR A 19 6.62 -0.84 -13.04
C TYR A 19 7.45 -0.94 -11.76
N PHE A 20 6.96 -0.42 -10.63
CA PHE A 20 7.64 -0.55 -9.34
C PHE A 20 7.79 -2.00 -8.90
N VAL A 21 6.74 -2.84 -9.03
CA VAL A 21 6.82 -4.28 -8.72
C VAL A 21 7.83 -5.01 -9.60
N ALA A 22 7.92 -4.64 -10.89
CA ALA A 22 8.91 -5.20 -11.81
C ALA A 22 10.33 -4.75 -11.45
N TYR A 23 10.51 -3.49 -11.07
CA TYR A 23 11.82 -2.95 -10.70
C TYR A 23 12.31 -3.47 -9.35
N SER A 24 11.42 -3.59 -8.37
CA SER A 24 11.71 -4.18 -7.06
C SER A 24 11.91 -5.70 -7.09
N SER A 25 11.70 -6.37 -8.24
CA SER A 25 12.00 -7.79 -8.41
C SER A 25 13.48 -8.07 -8.72
N HIS A 26 14.31 -7.01 -8.83
CA HIS A 26 15.76 -7.11 -8.70
C HIS A 26 16.19 -7.18 -7.22
N ILE A 27 15.49 -7.98 -6.40
CA ILE A 27 16.02 -8.44 -5.12
C ILE A 27 17.22 -9.32 -5.46
N VAL A 28 18.39 -8.75 -5.24
CA VAL A 28 19.70 -9.41 -5.26
C VAL A 28 19.61 -10.60 -4.32
N LEU A 29 19.46 -11.78 -4.93
CA LEU A 29 19.45 -13.06 -4.25
C LEU A 29 20.88 -13.61 -4.37
N ALA A 30 21.62 -13.52 -3.26
CA ALA A 30 22.91 -14.14 -2.94
C ALA A 30 24.15 -13.74 -3.78
N ASP A 31 25.04 -12.94 -3.18
CA ASP A 31 26.49 -13.14 -3.31
C ASP A 31 27.05 -13.35 -1.90
N ASP A 32 27.24 -14.63 -1.57
CA ASP A 32 27.78 -15.16 -0.34
C ASP A 32 29.29 -15.23 -0.53
N ASP A 33 30.02 -14.20 -0.06
CA ASP A 33 31.50 -14.19 -0.11
C ASP A 33 32.08 -13.76 1.25
N ASP A 34 31.94 -14.69 2.19
CA ASP A 34 32.97 -15.14 3.14
C ASP A 34 34.10 -14.15 3.46
N LYS A 35 33.89 -13.22 4.41
CA LYS A 35 34.97 -12.61 5.20
C LYS A 35 34.58 -12.43 6.66
N THR A 36 35.13 -13.32 7.47
CA THR A 36 35.28 -13.24 8.92
C THR A 36 35.91 -11.92 9.37
N GLU A 37 35.15 -11.05 10.04
CA GLU A 37 35.67 -10.16 11.08
C GLU A 37 34.71 -10.14 12.27
N PHE A 38 35.20 -10.66 13.41
CA PHE A 38 34.55 -10.57 14.71
C PHE A 38 34.61 -9.12 15.19
N HIS A 39 33.53 -8.37 15.02
CA HIS A 39 33.33 -7.08 15.67
C HIS A 39 32.08 -7.09 16.57
N GLU A 40 32.28 -6.58 17.78
CA GLU A 40 31.39 -6.28 18.92
C GLU A 40 29.87 -6.53 18.81
N GLN A 41 29.49 -7.80 18.92
CA GLN A 41 28.12 -8.34 18.84
C GLN A 41 27.26 -8.15 20.11
N TYR A 42 27.07 -6.94 20.62
CA TYR A 42 26.04 -6.68 21.66
C TYR A 42 25.20 -5.40 21.44
N GLY A 43 25.63 -4.49 20.55
CA GLY A 43 24.90 -3.27 20.15
C GLY A 43 24.29 -3.35 18.75
N GLU A 44 25.10 -3.69 17.74
CA GLU A 44 24.70 -3.68 16.32
C GLU A 44 23.58 -4.67 15.98
N GLY A 45 23.61 -5.88 16.56
CA GLY A 45 22.62 -6.91 16.24
C GLY A 45 21.19 -6.63 16.71
N LYS A 46 20.94 -5.56 17.50
CA LYS A 46 19.58 -5.14 17.84
C LYS A 46 19.02 -4.13 16.85
N GLU A 47 19.84 -3.18 16.42
CA GLU A 47 19.46 -2.19 15.41
C GLU A 47 19.17 -2.90 14.08
N GLU A 48 20.06 -3.80 13.65
CA GLU A 48 19.89 -4.58 12.42
C GLU A 48 18.60 -5.43 12.42
N VAL A 49 18.22 -6.00 13.57
CA VAL A 49 16.98 -6.77 13.71
C VAL A 49 15.72 -5.89 13.62
N PHE A 50 15.78 -4.65 14.15
CA PHE A 50 14.64 -3.74 14.04
C PHE A 50 14.49 -3.17 12.64
N GLU A 51 15.60 -2.89 11.95
CA GLU A 51 15.64 -2.47 10.55
C GLU A 51 15.04 -3.55 9.64
N GLU A 52 15.55 -4.79 9.68
CA GLU A 52 15.08 -5.89 8.84
C GLU A 52 13.58 -6.19 9.10
N ALA A 53 13.16 -6.22 10.37
CA ALA A 53 11.76 -6.38 10.72
C ALA A 53 10.90 -5.20 10.23
N GLY A 54 11.43 -3.98 10.32
CA GLY A 54 10.83 -2.77 9.80
C GLY A 54 10.58 -2.87 8.30
N GLU A 55 11.60 -3.21 7.51
CA GLU A 55 11.50 -3.37 6.05
C GLU A 55 10.47 -4.44 5.66
N LEU A 56 10.48 -5.60 6.33
CA LEU A 56 9.51 -6.67 6.09
C LEU A 56 8.07 -6.19 6.34
N LEU A 57 7.85 -5.43 7.43
CA LEU A 57 6.55 -4.82 7.72
C LEU A 57 6.16 -3.77 6.68
N GLY A 58 7.12 -3.00 6.18
CA GLY A 58 6.96 -2.03 5.10
C GLY A 58 6.39 -2.70 3.85
N TRP A 59 7.09 -3.71 3.31
CA TRP A 59 6.63 -4.48 2.15
C TRP A 59 5.31 -5.21 2.38
N GLY A 60 5.14 -5.80 3.57
CA GLY A 60 3.89 -6.43 3.98
C GLY A 60 2.72 -5.46 3.94
N SER A 61 2.91 -4.24 4.45
CA SER A 61 1.88 -3.19 4.44
C SER A 61 1.47 -2.81 3.01
N VAL A 62 2.43 -2.65 2.10
CA VAL A 62 2.21 -2.32 0.68
C VAL A 62 1.40 -3.41 -0.02
N MET A 63 1.74 -4.68 0.20
CA MET A 63 1.02 -5.81 -0.38
C MET A 63 -0.44 -5.86 0.09
N VAL A 64 -0.68 -5.76 1.40
CA VAL A 64 -2.03 -5.80 1.97
C VAL A 64 -2.84 -4.57 1.56
N ALA A 65 -2.23 -3.38 1.54
CA ALA A 65 -2.86 -2.15 1.09
C ALA A 65 -3.25 -2.23 -0.39
N SER A 66 -2.38 -2.79 -1.24
CA SER A 66 -2.64 -2.99 -2.67
C SER A 66 -3.84 -3.91 -2.88
N PHE A 67 -3.93 -5.03 -2.14
CA PHE A 67 -5.11 -5.90 -2.17
C PHE A 67 -6.40 -5.15 -1.80
N ALA A 68 -6.37 -4.32 -0.75
CA ALA A 68 -7.51 -3.50 -0.37
C ALA A 68 -7.86 -2.45 -1.45
N GLY A 69 -6.85 -1.83 -2.05
CA GLY A 69 -6.98 -0.77 -3.07
C GLY A 69 -7.58 -1.26 -4.39
N ILE A 70 -7.33 -2.50 -4.79
CA ILE A 70 -7.83 -3.10 -6.05
C ILE A 70 -9.37 -3.15 -6.09
N LEU A 71 -10.05 -3.15 -4.94
CA LEU A 71 -11.52 -3.23 -4.90
C LEU A 71 -12.19 -2.15 -5.76
N PHE A 72 -11.71 -0.91 -5.70
CA PHE A 72 -12.34 0.19 -6.43
C PHE A 72 -12.23 0.06 -7.96
N PRO A 73 -11.03 -0.08 -8.57
CA PRO A 73 -10.93 -0.26 -10.01
C PRO A 73 -11.63 -1.53 -10.47
N PHE A 74 -11.53 -2.63 -9.72
CA PHE A 74 -12.17 -3.88 -10.06
C PHE A 74 -13.70 -3.76 -10.07
N ARG A 75 -14.28 -3.08 -9.06
CA ARG A 75 -15.72 -2.80 -9.02
C ARG A 75 -16.18 -1.86 -10.13
N ARG A 76 -15.36 -0.89 -10.54
CA ARG A 76 -15.66 0.02 -11.63
C ARG A 76 -15.63 -0.67 -12.99
N GLN A 77 -14.73 -1.63 -13.18
CA GLN A 77 -14.55 -2.36 -14.44
C GLN A 77 -15.33 -3.68 -14.49
N ALA A 78 -15.99 -4.10 -13.40
CA ALA A 78 -16.76 -5.33 -13.31
C ALA A 78 -17.70 -5.57 -14.50
N ASN A 79 -18.49 -4.57 -14.90
CA ASN A 79 -19.41 -4.69 -16.03
C ASN A 79 -18.69 -4.91 -17.38
N HIS A 80 -17.47 -4.41 -17.52
CA HIS A 80 -16.65 -4.65 -18.70
C HIS A 80 -16.13 -6.09 -18.70
N PHE A 81 -15.61 -6.58 -17.57
CA PHE A 81 -15.17 -7.97 -17.42
C PHE A 81 -16.30 -8.98 -17.62
N LEU A 82 -17.50 -8.70 -17.10
CA LEU A 82 -18.68 -9.56 -17.28
C LEU A 82 -19.13 -9.66 -18.74
N LYS A 83 -18.89 -8.62 -19.55
CA LYS A 83 -19.17 -8.62 -20.99
C LYS A 83 -18.09 -9.32 -21.81
N MET A 84 -16.82 -9.13 -21.45
CA MET A 84 -15.66 -9.73 -22.13
C MET A 84 -15.56 -11.24 -21.86
N PHE A 85 -15.92 -11.67 -20.65
CA PHE A 85 -15.82 -13.06 -20.20
C PHE A 85 -17.18 -13.60 -19.70
N PRO A 86 -18.18 -13.79 -20.57
CA PRO A 86 -19.51 -14.22 -20.18
C PRO A 86 -19.53 -15.63 -19.56
N LYS A 87 -18.55 -16.48 -19.88
CA LYS A 87 -18.42 -17.83 -19.28
C LYS A 87 -17.89 -17.83 -17.84
N SER A 88 -17.23 -16.75 -17.41
CA SER A 88 -16.53 -16.67 -16.11
C SER A 88 -17.15 -15.67 -15.15
N GLN A 89 -18.43 -15.32 -15.34
CA GLN A 89 -19.13 -14.32 -14.52
C GLN A 89 -19.15 -14.71 -13.03
N SER A 90 -19.29 -16.00 -12.73
CA SER A 90 -19.25 -16.53 -11.36
C SER A 90 -17.94 -16.17 -10.65
N ILE A 91 -16.80 -16.26 -11.34
CA ILE A 91 -15.48 -15.92 -10.81
C ILE A 91 -15.38 -14.42 -10.53
N VAL A 92 -15.81 -13.57 -11.47
CA VAL A 92 -15.78 -12.10 -11.30
C VAL A 92 -16.63 -11.67 -10.10
N ILE A 93 -17.83 -12.23 -9.96
CA ILE A 93 -18.74 -11.95 -8.83
C ILE A 93 -18.15 -12.46 -7.51
N PHE A 94 -17.56 -13.66 -7.51
CA PHE A 94 -16.91 -14.23 -6.34
C PHE A 94 -15.75 -13.36 -5.87
N MET A 95 -14.88 -12.93 -6.78
CA MET A 95 -13.76 -12.03 -6.48
C MET A 95 -14.25 -10.69 -5.91
N LEU A 96 -15.25 -10.06 -6.52
CA LEU A 96 -15.85 -8.83 -5.99
C LEU A 96 -16.41 -9.00 -4.58
N ARG A 97 -17.01 -10.17 -4.29
CA ARG A 97 -17.55 -10.48 -2.97
C ARG A 97 -16.43 -10.66 -1.94
N ILE A 98 -15.35 -11.34 -2.30
CA ILE A 98 -14.17 -11.51 -1.43
C ILE A 98 -13.53 -10.15 -1.15
N LEU A 99 -13.17 -9.39 -2.19
CA LEU A 99 -12.52 -8.08 -2.02
C LEU A 99 -13.42 -7.15 -1.19
N GLY A 100 -14.74 -7.13 -1.46
CA GLY A 100 -15.68 -6.31 -0.69
C GLY A 100 -15.78 -6.70 0.78
N LYS A 101 -15.73 -8.00 1.11
CA LYS A 101 -15.81 -8.50 2.49
C LYS A 101 -14.52 -8.23 3.27
N TRP A 102 -13.37 -8.37 2.62
CA TRP A 102 -12.07 -8.27 3.26
C TRP A 102 -11.46 -6.87 3.22
N HIS A 103 -11.93 -5.97 2.35
CA HIS A 103 -11.34 -4.63 2.16
C HIS A 103 -11.12 -3.85 3.47
N ILE A 104 -12.11 -3.82 4.37
CA ILE A 104 -11.97 -3.09 5.66
C ILE A 104 -10.92 -3.77 6.55
N ARG A 105 -10.95 -5.10 6.65
CA ARG A 105 -10.00 -5.86 7.50
C ARG A 105 -8.58 -5.73 6.96
N ALA A 106 -8.40 -5.88 5.66
CA ALA A 106 -7.13 -5.69 4.98
C ALA A 106 -6.62 -4.26 5.16
N GLY A 107 -7.49 -3.25 5.01
CA GLY A 107 -7.12 -1.85 5.25
C GLY A 107 -6.65 -1.58 6.68
N ILE A 108 -7.32 -2.15 7.69
CA ILE A 108 -6.90 -2.04 9.10
C ILE A 108 -5.55 -2.73 9.32
N ILE A 109 -5.38 -3.96 8.82
CA ILE A 109 -4.12 -4.70 8.95
C ILE A 109 -2.98 -3.94 8.28
N ALA A 110 -3.18 -3.46 7.04
CA ALA A 110 -2.18 -2.67 6.32
C ALA A 110 -1.78 -1.40 7.11
N PHE A 111 -2.76 -0.69 7.68
CA PHE A 111 -2.48 0.49 8.48
C PHE A 111 -1.68 0.17 9.75
N LEU A 112 -1.99 -0.93 10.44
CA LEU A 112 -1.22 -1.37 11.61
C LEU A 112 0.21 -1.79 11.25
N LEU A 113 0.39 -2.50 10.14
CA LEU A 113 1.71 -2.88 9.64
C LEU A 113 2.54 -1.63 9.31
N MET A 114 1.94 -0.65 8.64
CA MET A 114 2.60 0.61 8.29
C MET A 114 2.97 1.44 9.52
N LEU A 115 2.11 1.51 10.53
CA LEU A 115 2.45 2.15 11.81
C LEU A 115 3.60 1.43 12.50
N SER A 116 3.58 0.10 12.51
CA SER A 116 4.63 -0.71 13.13
C SER A 116 5.97 -0.53 12.40
N HIS A 117 5.96 -0.54 11.06
CA HIS A 117 7.10 -0.21 10.23
C HIS A 117 7.68 1.16 10.60
N GLY A 118 6.87 2.22 10.61
CA GLY A 118 7.37 3.56 10.97
C GLY A 118 7.93 3.65 12.39
N VAL A 119 7.36 2.92 13.36
CA VAL A 119 7.89 2.85 14.74
C VAL A 119 9.23 2.12 14.78
N LEU A 120 9.37 0.99 14.08
CA LEU A 120 10.62 0.23 14.05
C LEU A 120 11.74 1.00 13.35
N MET A 121 11.46 1.62 12.20
CA MET A 121 12.44 2.46 11.50
C MET A 121 12.87 3.64 12.38
N TYR A 122 11.95 4.28 13.10
CA TYR A 122 12.29 5.35 14.03
C TYR A 122 13.20 4.90 15.18
N ILE A 123 12.97 3.69 15.73
CA ILE A 123 13.82 3.11 16.77
C ILE A 123 15.21 2.77 16.22
N SER A 124 15.28 2.29 14.96
CA SER A 124 16.53 1.87 14.33
C SER A 124 17.41 3.05 13.88
N GLU A 125 16.81 4.07 13.27
CA GLU A 125 17.55 5.18 12.65
C GLU A 125 17.82 6.34 13.63
N GLU A 126 17.07 6.42 14.73
CA GLU A 126 17.08 7.48 15.76
C GLU A 126 16.92 8.93 15.25
N LYS A 127 16.65 9.12 13.95
CA LYS A 127 16.58 10.41 13.27
C LYS A 127 15.37 10.45 12.33
N LEU A 128 14.91 11.67 12.04
CA LEU A 128 13.86 11.94 11.07
C LEU A 128 14.41 12.88 10.01
N GLU A 129 14.80 12.32 8.87
CA GLU A 129 15.11 13.06 7.67
C GLU A 129 13.84 13.32 6.84
N ILE A 130 14.01 14.03 5.73
CA ILE A 130 12.90 14.41 4.83
C ILE A 130 12.15 13.17 4.33
N ARG A 131 12.84 12.04 4.15
CA ARG A 131 12.27 10.78 3.67
C ARG A 131 11.26 10.20 4.65
N GLU A 132 11.58 10.19 5.94
CA GLU A 132 10.72 9.69 7.00
C GLU A 132 9.52 10.62 7.20
N TYR A 133 9.70 11.94 7.03
CA TYR A 133 8.57 12.89 7.02
C TYR A 133 7.58 12.60 5.89
N VAL A 134 8.05 12.25 4.69
CA VAL A 134 7.16 11.89 3.57
C VAL A 134 6.36 10.63 3.90
N GLY A 135 6.99 9.59 4.45
CA GLY A 135 6.33 8.38 4.93
C GLY A 135 5.32 8.65 6.05
N GLY A 136 5.66 9.53 6.99
CA GLY A 136 4.79 9.96 8.08
C GLY A 136 3.54 10.70 7.59
N ILE A 137 3.69 11.64 6.64
CA ILE A 137 2.55 12.36 6.04
C ILE A 137 1.65 11.39 5.26
N ALA A 138 2.24 10.46 4.50
CA ALA A 138 1.47 9.43 3.79
C ALA A 138 0.63 8.58 4.77
N THR A 139 1.26 8.14 5.86
CA THR A 139 0.61 7.39 6.94
C THR A 139 -0.54 8.17 7.57
N MET A 140 -0.33 9.45 7.87
CA MET A 140 -1.37 10.32 8.42
C MET A 140 -2.57 10.45 7.47
N LEU A 141 -2.33 10.64 6.17
CA LEU A 141 -3.39 10.70 5.16
C LEU A 141 -4.17 9.38 5.04
N ILE A 142 -3.50 8.22 5.14
CA ILE A 142 -4.17 6.91 5.19
C ILE A 142 -5.04 6.80 6.44
N GLY A 143 -4.55 7.26 7.60
CA GLY A 143 -5.34 7.32 8.84
C GLY A 143 -6.60 8.19 8.68
N MET A 144 -6.47 9.38 8.10
CA MET A 144 -7.62 10.25 7.77
C MET A 144 -8.56 9.56 6.78
N ALA A 145 -8.03 8.91 5.75
CA ALA A 145 -8.82 8.16 4.79
C ALA A 145 -9.61 7.03 5.46
N ALA A 146 -9.02 6.32 6.43
CA ALA A 146 -9.69 5.28 7.20
C ALA A 146 -10.88 5.86 8.00
N LEU A 147 -10.70 7.01 8.66
CA LEU A 147 -11.79 7.71 9.36
C LEU A 147 -12.93 8.10 8.41
N VAL A 148 -12.62 8.67 7.24
CA VAL A 148 -13.60 8.97 6.20
C VAL A 148 -14.27 7.69 5.70
N GLY A 149 -13.52 6.59 5.59
CA GLY A 149 -14.02 5.25 5.26
C GLY A 149 -15.06 4.74 6.25
N PHE A 150 -14.85 4.93 7.56
CA PHE A 150 -15.83 4.60 8.59
C PHE A 150 -17.11 5.44 8.45
N ILE A 151 -16.99 6.74 8.16
CA ILE A 151 -18.16 7.60 7.87
C ILE A 151 -18.91 7.09 6.63
N LEU A 152 -18.17 6.67 5.59
CA LEU A 152 -18.73 6.12 4.36
C LEU A 152 -19.54 4.84 4.59
N LEU A 153 -19.23 4.03 5.62
CA LEU A 153 -20.03 2.86 5.98
C LEU A 153 -21.46 3.23 6.37
N LYS A 154 -21.65 4.39 7.03
CA LYS A 154 -22.96 4.92 7.40
C LYS A 154 -23.61 5.67 6.23
N GLN A 155 -22.82 6.37 5.41
CA GLN A 155 -23.30 7.23 4.32
C GLN A 155 -22.96 6.68 2.92
N LYS A 156 -23.23 5.39 2.65
CA LYS A 156 -22.79 4.70 1.42
C LYS A 156 -23.21 5.36 0.10
N ARG A 157 -24.32 6.12 0.10
CA ARG A 157 -24.86 6.83 -1.06
C ARG A 157 -24.26 8.23 -1.27
N ASN A 158 -23.54 8.77 -0.29
CA ASN A 158 -22.93 10.08 -0.39
C ASN A 158 -21.70 10.04 -1.33
N GLY A 159 -21.85 10.63 -2.52
CA GLY A 159 -20.79 10.68 -3.53
C GLY A 159 -19.57 11.49 -3.08
N PHE A 160 -19.77 12.54 -2.26
CA PHE A 160 -18.71 13.41 -1.78
C PHE A 160 -17.79 12.69 -0.79
N VAL A 161 -18.35 12.01 0.22
CA VAL A 161 -17.56 11.23 1.21
C VAL A 161 -16.74 10.14 0.53
N ARG A 162 -17.32 9.49 -0.50
CA ARG A 162 -16.61 8.50 -1.30
C ARG A 162 -15.45 9.13 -2.08
N ALA A 163 -15.68 10.28 -2.71
CA ALA A 163 -14.66 11.00 -3.45
C ALA A 163 -13.51 11.41 -2.52
N ALA A 164 -13.82 11.93 -1.33
CA ALA A 164 -12.84 12.30 -0.31
C ALA A 164 -11.98 11.10 0.14
N HIS A 165 -12.62 9.95 0.43
CA HIS A 165 -11.89 8.74 0.79
C HIS A 165 -10.92 8.30 -0.32
N ILE A 166 -11.38 8.28 -1.58
CA ILE A 166 -10.55 7.89 -2.73
C ILE A 166 -9.43 8.91 -2.97
N SER A 167 -9.70 10.22 -2.88
CA SER A 167 -8.70 11.25 -3.10
C SER A 167 -7.60 11.21 -2.04
N LEU A 168 -7.98 11.04 -0.76
CA LEU A 168 -7.01 10.89 0.32
C LEU A 168 -6.11 9.67 0.10
N LEU A 169 -6.70 8.51 -0.23
CA LEU A 169 -5.92 7.30 -0.54
C LEU A 169 -5.04 7.46 -1.78
N SER A 170 -5.50 8.22 -2.79
CA SER A 170 -4.73 8.44 -4.00
C SER A 170 -3.51 9.33 -3.75
N ILE A 171 -3.68 10.43 -3.00
CA ILE A 171 -2.57 11.31 -2.60
C ILE A 171 -1.60 10.53 -1.70
N ALA A 172 -2.10 9.80 -0.71
CA ALA A 172 -1.26 8.99 0.16
C ALA A 172 -0.51 7.91 -0.61
N GLY A 173 -1.14 7.25 -1.58
CA GLY A 173 -0.48 6.26 -2.45
C GLY A 173 0.65 6.86 -3.28
N ILE A 174 0.49 8.10 -3.78
CA ILE A 174 1.57 8.81 -4.48
C ILE A 174 2.73 9.11 -3.51
N LEU A 175 2.44 9.63 -2.32
CA LEU A 175 3.49 9.89 -1.32
C LEU A 175 4.18 8.61 -0.85
N THR A 176 3.44 7.50 -0.73
CA THR A 176 4.00 6.18 -0.39
C THR A 176 4.94 5.71 -1.50
N ALA A 177 4.56 5.86 -2.78
CA ALA A 177 5.42 5.51 -3.89
C ALA A 177 6.69 6.39 -3.93
N ILE A 178 6.57 7.68 -3.62
CA ILE A 178 7.73 8.58 -3.48
C ILE A 178 8.63 8.12 -2.34
N HIS A 179 8.06 7.82 -1.17
CA HIS A 179 8.82 7.32 -0.01
C HIS A 179 9.61 6.06 -0.38
N ILE A 180 8.96 5.04 -0.96
CA ILE A 180 9.63 3.81 -1.42
C ILE A 180 10.71 4.07 -2.47
N ALA A 181 10.56 5.10 -3.31
CA ALA A 181 11.56 5.41 -4.34
C ALA A 181 12.84 6.07 -3.80
N PHE A 182 12.78 6.63 -2.58
CA PHE A 182 13.88 7.36 -1.96
C PHE A 182 14.40 6.72 -0.66
N SER A 183 13.67 5.75 -0.12
CA SER A 183 14.15 4.80 0.90
C SER A 183 15.13 3.83 0.26
#